data_AF-A0A519C4E6-F1
#
_entry.id   AF-A0A519C4E6-F1
#
_cell.length_a   1.000
_cell.length_b   1.000
_cell.length_c   1.000
_cell.angle_alpha   90.00
_cell.angle_beta   90.00
_cell.angle_gamma   90.00
#
_symmetry.space_group_name_H-M   'P 1'
#
loop_
_entity.id
_entity.type
_entity.pdbx_description
1 polymer ?
#
loop_
_entity_poly.entity_id
_entity_poly.type
_entity_poly.pdbx_seq_one_letter_code
_entity_poly.pdbx_strand_id
1 'polypeptide(L)' 'MADLFSSENGFTNTIASWLVTLGIGFYLYWSVLNTTWVDPGVYSVMIVFVTFGFGLRVMTKAEN' A
#
# COMPACT_ATOMS: atom_id res chain seq x y z
N MET A 1 -16.07 0.33 10.70
CA MET A 1 -15.72 -0.87 9.89
C MET A 1 -16.64 -1.09 8.69
N ALA A 2 -17.87 -0.56 8.65
CA ALA A 2 -18.74 -0.61 7.46
C ALA A 2 -18.40 0.43 6.36
N ASP A 3 -17.57 1.43 6.67
CA ASP A 3 -17.17 2.50 5.73
C ASP A 3 -16.17 2.03 4.65
N LEU A 4 -15.70 0.78 4.72
CA LEU A 4 -14.78 0.19 3.76
C LEU A 4 -15.44 -0.17 2.41
N PHE A 5 -16.77 -0.10 2.33
CA PHE A 5 -17.55 -0.50 1.15
C PHE A 5 -18.46 0.61 0.61
N SER A 6 -18.24 1.88 0.98
CA SER A 6 -19.04 2.97 0.42
C SER A 6 -18.75 3.12 -1.08
N SER A 7 -19.80 2.89 -1.87
CA SER A 7 -19.79 2.61 -3.30
C SER A 7 -19.52 3.82 -4.21
N GLU A 8 -19.20 4.99 -3.65
CA GLU A 8 -18.99 6.23 -4.42
C GLU A 8 -17.53 6.41 -4.86
N ASN A 9 -16.56 5.86 -4.10
CA ASN A 9 -15.14 5.82 -4.46
C ASN A 9 -14.46 4.50 -4.00
N GLY A 10 -15.24 3.42 -3.93
CA GLY A 10 -14.84 2.13 -3.34
C GLY A 10 -13.78 1.36 -4.12
N PHE A 11 -13.75 1.52 -5.45
CA PHE A 11 -12.74 0.89 -6.31
C PHE A 11 -11.34 1.47 -6.05
N THR A 12 -11.22 2.80 -5.96
CA THR A 12 -9.96 3.49 -5.65
C THR A 12 -9.47 3.17 -4.24
N ASN A 13 -10.36 3.12 -3.25
CA ASN A 13 -10.00 2.69 -1.88
C ASN A 13 -9.53 1.23 -1.82
N THR A 14 -10.14 0.35 -2.62
CA THR A 14 -9.73 -1.06 -2.72
C THR A 14 -8.33 -1.14 -3.33
N ILE A 15 -8.09 -0.48 -4.47
CA ILE A 15 -6.76 -0.44 -5.12
C ILE A 15 -5.71 0.16 -4.19
N ALA A 16 -6.02 1.25 -3.49
CA ALA A 16 -5.13 1.87 -2.51
C ALA A 16 -4.73 0.91 -1.39
N SER A 17 -5.70 0.16 -0.85
CA SER A 17 -5.46 -0.86 0.18
C SER A 17 -4.63 -2.04 -0.33
N TRP A 18 -4.86 -2.46 -1.58
CA TRP A 18 -4.06 -3.49 -2.24
C TRP A 18 -2.61 -3.04 -2.48
N LEU A 19 -2.38 -1.79 -2.86
CA LEU A 19 -1.03 -1.26 -3.05
C LEU A 19 -0.21 -1.30 -1.76
N VAL A 20 -0.80 -0.88 -0.64
CA VAL A 20 -0.15 -0.93 0.67
C VAL A 20 0.12 -2.37 1.09
N THR A 21 -0.85 -3.26 0.89
CA THR A 21 -0.72 -4.70 1.20
C THR A 21 0.38 -5.35 0.37
N LEU A 22 0.47 -5.03 -0.92
CA LEU A 22 1.54 -5.53 -1.80
C LEU A 22 2.91 -4.98 -1.41
N GLY A 23 3.02 -3.70 -1.03
CA GLY A 23 4.28 -3.12 -0.55
C GLY A 23 4.82 -3.82 0.72
N ILE A 24 3.93 -4.09 1.69
CA ILE A 24 4.28 -4.82 2.91
C ILE A 24 4.58 -6.30 2.61
N GLY A 25 3.76 -6.93 1.77
CA GLY A 25 3.93 -8.33 1.35
C GLY A 25 5.25 -8.55 0.61
N PHE A 26 5.64 -7.62 -0.27
CA PHE A 26 6.93 -7.64 -0.97
C PHE A 26 8.10 -7.58 0.02
N TYR A 27 8.03 -6.66 1.00
CA TYR A 27 9.07 -6.55 2.03
C TYR A 27 9.21 -7.84 2.84
N LEU A 28 8.09 -8.42 3.30
CA LEU A 28 8.10 -9.66 4.08
C LEU A 28 8.60 -10.85 3.25
N TYR A 29 8.14 -10.99 2.01
CA TYR A 29 8.57 -12.06 1.10
C TYR A 29 10.09 -11.99 0.84
N TRP A 30 10.60 -10.79 0.54
CA TRP A 30 12.02 -10.59 0.31
C TRP A 30 12.85 -10.82 1.59
N SER A 31 12.37 -10.33 2.72
CA SER A 31 13.02 -10.45 4.03
C SER A 31 13.16 -11.91 4.47
N VAL A 32 12.11 -12.72 4.25
CA VAL A 32 12.14 -14.17 4.56
C VAL A 32 13.12 -14.92 3.66
N LEU A 33 13.18 -14.60 2.37
CA LEU A 33 14.04 -15.33 1.43
C LEU A 33 15.51 -14.94 1.51
N ASN A 34 15.81 -13.66 1.75
CA ASN A 34 17.18 -13.14 1.70
C ASN A 34 17.77 -12.89 3.09
N THR A 35 16.98 -13.00 4.17
CA THR A 35 17.39 -12.66 5.56
C THR A 35 17.93 -11.23 5.72
N THR A 36 17.69 -10.35 4.74
CA THR A 36 18.15 -8.96 4.72
C THR A 36 17.07 -8.04 5.26
N TRP A 37 16.98 -7.94 6.59
CA TRP A 37 16.00 -7.10 7.30
C TRP A 37 16.34 -5.59 7.28
N VAL A 38 17.58 -5.23 6.95
CA VAL A 38 18.05 -3.83 6.95
C VAL A 38 18.64 -3.45 5.60
N ASP A 39 17.97 -3.88 4.52
CA ASP A 39 18.40 -3.53 3.17
C ASP A 39 17.73 -2.23 2.69
N PRO A 40 18.50 -1.16 2.42
CA PRO A 40 17.94 0.12 1.98
C PRO A 40 17.29 0.05 0.58
N GLY A 41 17.69 -0.90 -0.26
CA GLY A 41 17.07 -1.13 -1.57
C GLY A 41 15.65 -1.67 -1.45
N VAL A 42 15.45 -2.70 -0.62
CA VAL A 42 14.12 -3.31 -0.39
C VAL A 42 13.16 -2.31 0.27
N TYR A 43 13.67 -1.50 1.22
CA TYR A 43 12.88 -0.42 1.82
C TYR A 43 12.43 0.63 0.80
N SER A 44 13.29 0.96 -0.17
CA SER A 44 12.96 1.92 -1.23
C SER A 44 11.82 1.42 -2.13
N VAL A 45 11.76 0.11 -2.40
CA VAL A 45 10.64 -0.46 -3.17
C VAL A 45 9.35 -0.43 -2.34
N MET A 46 9.43 -0.81 -1.06
CA MET A 46 8.28 -0.80 -0.14
C MET A 46 7.68 0.61 0.03
N ILE A 47 8.52 1.63 0.26
CA ILE A 47 8.04 3.01 0.51
C ILE A 47 7.34 3.58 -0.74
N VAL A 48 7.78 3.24 -1.96
CA VAL A 48 7.11 3.67 -3.20
C VAL A 48 5.69 3.12 -3.25
N PHE A 49 5.50 1.81 -3.06
CA PHE A 49 4.17 1.20 -3.08
C PHE A 49 3.26 1.74 -1.96
N VAL A 50 3.79 1.91 -0.76
CA VAL A 50 3.02 2.44 0.38
C VAL A 50 2.61 3.90 0.15
N THR A 51 3.53 4.74 -0.33
CA THR A 51 3.27 6.16 -0.58
C THR A 51 2.26 6.35 -1.71
N PHE A 52 2.34 5.53 -2.76
CA PHE A 52 1.38 5.58 -3.87
C PHE A 52 -0.01 5.11 -3.43
N GLY A 53 -0.10 4.05 -2.61
CA GLY A 53 -1.37 3.61 -2.02
C GLY A 53 -1.99 4.65 -1.09
N PHE A 54 -1.19 5.28 -0.23
CA PHE A 54 -1.66 6.38 0.61
C PHE A 54 -2.03 7.64 -0.19
N GLY A 55 -1.26 7.96 -1.22
CA GLY A 55 -1.51 9.10 -2.11
C GLY A 55 -2.87 8.98 -2.81
N LEU A 56 -3.18 7.80 -3.36
CA LEU A 56 -4.50 7.52 -3.94
C LEU A 56 -5.62 7.68 -2.91
N ARG A 57 -5.42 7.21 -1.68
CA ARG A 57 -6.41 7.34 -0.60
C ARG A 57 -6.66 8.78 -0.19
N VAL A 58 -5.61 9.61 -0.12
CA VAL A 58 -5.71 11.04 0.20
C VAL A 58 -6.42 11.79 -0.94
N MET A 59 -6.12 11.47 -2.20
CA MET A 59 -6.79 12.06 -3.36
C MET A 59 -8.28 11.73 -3.38
N THR A 60 -8.65 10.46 -3.17
CA THR A 60 -10.05 10.04 -3.02
C THR A 60 -10.77 10.77 -1.89
N LYS A 61 -10.08 11.03 -0.77
CA LYS A 61 -10.66 11.78 0.36
C LYS A 61 -10.74 13.29 0.11
N ALA A 62 -9.95 13.82 -0.82
CA ALA A 62 -9.97 15.24 -1.20
C ALA A 62 -11.02 15.55 -2.29
N GLU A 63 -11.45 14.52 -3.04
CA GLU A 63 -12.45 14.64 -4.10
C GLU A 63 -13.90 14.62 -3.57
N ASN A 64 -14.11 14.08 -2.36
CA ASN A 64 -15.39 14.07 -1.62
C ASN A 64 -15.44 15.19 -0.57
#